data_AF-A0A524ANY0-F1
#
_entry.id   AF-A0A524ANY0-F1
#
_cell.length_a   1.000
_cell.length_b   1.000
_cell.length_c   1.000
_cell.angle_alpha   90.00
_cell.angle_beta   90.00
_cell.angle_gamma   90.00
#
_symmetry.space_group_name_H-M   'P 1'
#
loop_
_entity.id
_entity.type
_entity.pdbx_description
1 polymer ?
#
loop_
_entity_poly.entity_id
_entity_poly.type
_entity_poly.pdbx_seq_one_letter_code
_entity_poly.pdbx_strand_id
1 'polypeptide(L)'
;GPLYDVPYLAAHSSVAGNKLYLLVINRHLTDDMPTAIHIDGFIPQPEAAVYTLNGPELESTNEHGNHDTVVIVRSGFSRASSDFTYVFPAHSVTAIELQQMAGD
;
A
#
# COMPACT_ATOMS: atom_id res chain seq x y z
N GLY A 1 -6.28 25.25 -17.91
CA GLY A 1 -7.61 25.04 -17.31
C GLY A 1 -7.42 24.11 -16.12
N PRO A 2 -8.18 24.25 -15.02
CA PRO A 2 -7.94 23.41 -13.86
C PRO A 2 -8.25 21.95 -14.23
N LEU A 3 -7.29 21.06 -13.99
CA LEU A 3 -7.47 19.63 -14.20
C LEU A 3 -8.42 19.13 -13.12
N TYR A 4 -9.59 18.66 -13.56
CA TYR A 4 -10.70 18.20 -12.75
C TYR A 4 -10.39 16.85 -12.08
N ASP A 5 -10.69 16.76 -10.78
CA ASP A 5 -11.06 15.58 -9.98
C ASP A 5 -10.32 14.25 -10.26
N VAL A 6 -8.98 14.26 -10.16
CA VAL A 6 -8.19 13.02 -10.13
C VAL A 6 -8.13 12.52 -8.68
N PRO A 7 -8.64 11.32 -8.35
CA PRO A 7 -8.60 10.80 -6.98
C PRO A 7 -7.16 10.68 -6.49
N TYR A 8 -6.86 11.05 -5.25
CA TYR A 8 -5.49 10.86 -4.75
C TYR A 8 -5.10 9.38 -4.65
N LEU A 9 -6.03 8.52 -4.25
CA LEU A 9 -5.80 7.09 -4.14
C LEU A 9 -6.25 6.35 -5.40
N ALA A 10 -5.43 5.40 -5.84
CA ALA A 10 -5.81 4.35 -6.76
C ALA A 10 -5.52 3.00 -6.10
N ALA A 11 -6.42 2.03 -6.24
CA ALA A 11 -6.30 0.72 -5.62
C ALA A 11 -6.53 -0.39 -6.64
N HIS A 12 -5.74 -1.46 -6.54
CA HIS A 12 -5.88 -2.68 -7.31
C HIS A 12 -5.73 -3.88 -6.38
N SER A 13 -6.53 -4.92 -6.62
CA SER A 13 -6.47 -6.15 -5.84
C SER A 13 -6.31 -7.37 -6.72
N SER A 14 -5.56 -8.37 -6.25
CA SER A 14 -5.46 -9.67 -6.89
C SER A 14 -5.43 -10.79 -5.84
N VAL A 15 -5.88 -11.98 -6.23
CA VAL A 15 -5.87 -13.16 -5.39
C VAL A 15 -5.01 -14.23 -6.05
N ALA A 16 -4.15 -14.88 -5.26
CA ALA A 16 -3.41 -16.06 -5.69
C ALA A 16 -3.36 -17.08 -4.55
N GLY A 17 -4.00 -18.24 -4.75
CA GLY A 17 -4.15 -19.23 -3.69
C GLY A 17 -4.93 -18.67 -2.50
N ASN A 18 -4.34 -18.75 -1.31
CA ASN A 18 -4.91 -18.25 -0.06
C ASN A 18 -4.38 -16.85 0.32
N LYS A 19 -3.89 -16.08 -0.65
CA LYS A 19 -3.39 -14.71 -0.45
C LYS A 19 -4.18 -13.70 -1.26
N LEU A 20 -4.46 -12.56 -0.64
CA LEU A 20 -4.98 -11.35 -1.26
C LEU A 20 -3.86 -10.30 -1.26
N TYR A 21 -3.62 -9.69 -2.40
CA TYR A 21 -2.68 -8.58 -2.56
C TYR A 21 -3.49 -7.31 -2.82
N LEU A 22 -3.26 -6.28 -2.01
CA LEU A 22 -3.83 -4.95 -2.19
C LEU A 22 -2.70 -3.99 -2.54
N LEU A 23 -2.69 -3.48 -3.78
CA LEU A 23 -1.78 -2.44 -4.25
C LEU A 23 -2.51 -1.10 -4.18
N VAL A 24 -1.94 -0.12 -3.48
CA VAL A 24 -2.47 1.25 -3.38
C VAL A 24 -1.40 2.24 -3.79
N ILE A 25 -1.80 3.22 -4.60
CA ILE A 25 -0.97 4.33 -5.04
C ILE A 25 -1.52 5.60 -4.39
N ASN A 26 -0.71 6.29 -3.58
CA ASN A 26 -1.03 7.62 -3.08
C ASN A 26 -0.36 8.68 -3.95
N ARG A 27 -1.17 9.39 -4.74
CA ARG A 27 -0.73 10.48 -5.62
C ARG A 27 -0.68 11.84 -4.91
N HIS A 28 -1.03 11.92 -3.63
CA HIS A 28 -0.87 13.16 -2.89
C HIS A 28 0.62 13.46 -2.73
N LEU A 29 1.03 14.66 -3.12
CA LEU A 29 2.45 15.02 -3.18
C LEU A 29 3.09 15.10 -1.78
N THR A 30 2.32 15.52 -0.77
CA THR A 30 2.84 15.88 0.56
C THR A 30 2.18 15.18 1.73
N ASP A 31 1.01 14.57 1.54
CA ASP A 31 0.15 14.17 2.67
C ASP A 31 0.01 12.67 2.68
N ASP A 32 0.22 12.10 3.85
CA ASP A 32 -0.14 10.75 4.17
C ASP A 32 -1.67 10.63 4.18
N MET A 33 -2.18 9.50 3.69
CA MET A 33 -3.62 9.29 3.51
C MET A 33 -4.11 8.16 4.44
N PRO A 34 -4.68 8.48 5.61
CA PRO A 34 -5.40 7.51 6.43
C PRO A 34 -6.61 6.97 5.69
N THR A 35 -6.64 5.67 5.45
CA THR A 35 -7.63 5.05 4.57
C THR A 35 -8.28 3.85 5.26
N ALA A 36 -9.60 3.85 5.32
CA ALA A 36 -10.37 2.69 5.72
C ALA A 36 -10.42 1.67 4.58
N ILE A 37 -10.11 0.42 4.89
CA ILE A 37 -10.08 -0.70 3.96
C ILE A 37 -11.13 -1.71 4.45
N HIS A 38 -12.08 -2.01 3.55
CA HIS A 38 -13.11 -3.02 3.75
C HIS A 38 -12.90 -4.15 2.74
N ILE A 39 -12.89 -5.39 3.20
CA ILE A 39 -12.64 -6.58 2.39
C ILE A 39 -13.82 -7.54 2.52
N ASP A 40 -14.61 -7.61 1.46
CA ASP A 40 -15.72 -8.55 1.35
C ASP A 40 -15.25 -9.96 0.95
N GLY A 41 -15.76 -10.99 1.64
CA GLY A 41 -15.55 -12.38 1.27
C GLY A 41 -14.15 -12.95 1.52
N PHE A 42 -13.27 -12.21 2.22
CA PHE A 42 -11.94 -12.66 2.62
C PHE A 42 -11.66 -12.27 4.07
N ILE A 43 -11.30 -13.24 4.90
CA ILE A 43 -10.93 -13.04 6.30
C ILE A 43 -9.41 -13.18 6.41
N PRO A 44 -8.64 -12.10 6.58
CA PRO A 44 -7.19 -12.18 6.71
C PRO A 44 -6.77 -12.61 8.11
N GLN A 45 -5.57 -13.18 8.22
CA GLN A 45 -4.83 -13.23 9.48
C GLN A 45 -4.47 -11.79 9.93
N PRO A 46 -4.32 -11.53 11.25
CA PRO A 46 -3.96 -10.21 11.75
C PRO A 46 -2.63 -9.68 11.22
N GLU A 47 -1.68 -10.58 10.97
CA GLU A 47 -0.36 -10.29 10.44
C GLU A 47 -0.37 -10.22 8.91
N ALA A 48 0.09 -9.10 8.39
CA ALA A 48 0.27 -8.83 6.97
C ALA A 48 1.70 -8.35 6.69
N ALA A 49 2.22 -8.67 5.51
CA ALA A 49 3.46 -8.09 5.02
C ALA A 49 3.13 -6.86 4.17
N VAL A 50 3.83 -5.76 4.41
CA VAL A 50 3.65 -4.51 3.67
C VAL A 50 4.94 -4.16 2.96
N TYR A 51 4.82 -3.77 1.70
CA TYR A 51 5.91 -3.36 0.83
C TYR A 51 5.62 -1.96 0.33
N THR A 52 6.43 -0.99 0.73
CA THR A 52 6.23 0.40 0.32
C THR A 52 7.42 0.86 -0.51
N LEU A 53 7.17 1.23 -1.75
CA LEU A 53 8.08 2.01 -2.58
C LEU A 53 7.89 3.49 -2.26
N ASN A 54 8.94 4.14 -1.76
CA ASN A 54 8.94 5.58 -1.54
C ASN A 54 10.36 6.18 -1.65
N GLY A 55 10.44 7.50 -1.68
CA GLY A 55 11.68 8.29 -1.61
C GLY A 55 11.54 9.49 -0.66
N PRO A 56 12.63 10.21 -0.35
CA PRO A 56 12.58 11.38 0.53
C PRO A 56 11.85 12.59 -0.10
N GLU A 57 11.89 12.72 -1.42
CA GLU A 57 11.30 13.82 -2.20
C GLU A 57 10.63 13.30 -3.49
N LEU A 58 9.68 14.07 -4.03
CA LEU A 58 8.94 13.71 -5.27
C LEU A 58 9.85 13.42 -6.47
N GLU A 59 10.95 14.17 -6.59
CA GLU A 59 11.90 14.05 -7.71
C GLU A 59 13.06 13.08 -7.39
N SER A 60 12.94 12.29 -6.32
CA SER A 60 14.00 11.35 -5.94
C SER A 60 14.18 10.29 -7.03
N THR A 61 15.42 10.06 -7.43
CA THR A 61 15.80 9.01 -8.37
C THR A 61 17.00 8.23 -7.84
N ASN A 62 17.20 7.02 -8.39
CA ASN A 62 18.41 6.24 -8.17
C ASN A 62 19.37 6.51 -9.32
N GLU A 63 20.45 7.24 -9.03
CA GLU A 63 21.47 7.65 -10.00
C GLU A 63 22.76 6.87 -9.82
N HIS A 64 23.69 7.00 -10.76
CA HIS A 64 24.99 6.34 -10.66
C HIS A 64 25.75 6.82 -9.40
N GLY A 65 26.01 5.90 -8.47
CA GLY A 65 26.65 6.19 -7.18
C GLY A 65 25.70 6.45 -6.01
N ASN A 66 24.38 6.52 -6.27
CA ASN A 66 23.35 6.60 -5.25
C ASN A 66 22.15 5.73 -5.63
N HIS A 67 22.22 4.44 -5.28
CA HIS A 67 21.31 3.41 -5.78
C HIS A 67 20.11 3.11 -4.86
N ASP A 68 20.13 3.62 -3.63
CA ASP A 68 19.20 3.22 -2.57
C ASP A 68 18.34 4.39 -2.06
N THR A 69 18.12 5.44 -2.88
CA THR A 69 17.31 6.61 -2.50
C THR A 69 15.81 6.34 -2.64
N VAL A 70 15.40 5.61 -3.68
CA VAL A 70 14.03 5.14 -3.89
C VAL A 70 14.01 3.63 -3.86
N VAL A 71 13.51 3.07 -2.76
CA VAL A 71 13.59 1.63 -2.49
C VAL A 71 12.27 1.08 -1.97
N ILE A 72 12.11 -0.23 -2.10
CA ILE A 72 11.01 -0.95 -1.45
C ILE A 72 11.44 -1.28 -0.03
N VAL A 73 10.72 -0.74 0.94
CA VAL A 73 10.87 -1.10 2.35
C VAL A 73 9.80 -2.11 2.72
N ARG A 74 10.21 -3.24 3.30
CA ARG A 74 9.29 -4.24 3.84
C ARG A 74 9.05 -3.97 5.33
N SER A 75 7.79 -3.99 5.74
CA SER A 75 7.36 -3.90 7.14
C SER A 75 6.27 -4.93 7.45
N GLY A 76 5.95 -5.08 8.74
CA GLY A 76 4.82 -5.89 9.20
C GLY A 76 3.67 -5.00 9.63
N PHE A 77 2.45 -5.50 9.48
CA PHE A 77 1.22 -4.89 9.99
C PHE A 77 0.42 -5.94 10.76
N SER A 78 0.06 -5.68 12.01
CA SER A 78 -0.53 -6.68 12.92
C SER A 78 -2.02 -6.45 13.24
N ARG A 79 -2.68 -5.60 12.46
CA ARG A 79 -4.09 -5.21 12.65
C ARG A 79 -4.92 -5.47 11.40
N ALA A 80 -4.48 -6.39 10.54
CA ALA A 80 -5.27 -6.76 9.38
C ALA A 80 -6.54 -7.48 9.84
N SER A 81 -7.65 -7.15 9.21
CA SER A 81 -8.95 -7.79 9.41
C SER A 81 -9.78 -7.55 8.15
N SER A 82 -11.04 -7.99 8.09
CA SER A 82 -11.93 -7.57 6.99
C SER A 82 -12.22 -6.07 7.02
N ASP A 83 -12.00 -5.41 8.17
CA ASP A 83 -12.14 -3.97 8.38
C ASP A 83 -10.93 -3.40 9.12
N PHE A 84 -10.15 -2.55 8.47
CA PHE A 84 -9.01 -1.92 9.12
C PHE A 84 -8.66 -0.57 8.49
N THR A 85 -7.73 0.14 9.13
CA THR A 85 -7.17 1.39 8.61
C THR A 85 -5.70 1.20 8.35
N TYR A 86 -5.23 1.74 7.23
CA TYR A 86 -3.82 1.88 6.91
C TYR A 86 -3.53 3.31 6.49
N VAL A 87 -2.35 3.83 6.85
CA VAL A 87 -1.90 5.16 6.45
C VAL A 87 -0.93 4.99 5.29
N PHE A 88 -1.36 5.35 4.08
CA PHE A 88 -0.51 5.32 2.90
C PHE A 88 0.36 6.57 2.87
N PRO A 89 1.70 6.45 2.88
CA PRO A 89 2.57 7.62 2.85
C PRO A 89 2.32 8.51 1.64
N ALA A 90 2.66 9.79 1.73
CA ALA A 90 2.68 10.68 0.57
C ALA A 90 3.50 10.07 -0.58
N HIS A 91 3.08 10.34 -1.82
CA HIS A 91 3.80 10.00 -3.07
C HIS A 91 4.31 8.54 -3.16
N SER A 92 3.58 7.59 -2.57
CA SER A 92 4.04 6.21 -2.44
C SER A 92 3.25 5.21 -3.28
N VAL A 93 3.86 4.03 -3.49
CA VAL A 93 3.17 2.81 -3.90
C VAL A 93 3.32 1.79 -2.79
N THR A 94 2.21 1.25 -2.29
CA THR A 94 2.20 0.28 -1.20
C THR A 94 1.47 -0.99 -1.64
N ALA A 95 2.10 -2.15 -1.47
CA ALA A 95 1.47 -3.45 -1.57
C ALA A 95 1.30 -4.07 -0.17
N ILE A 96 0.10 -4.51 0.16
CA ILE A 96 -0.21 -5.26 1.38
C ILE A 96 -0.53 -6.69 0.96
N GLU A 97 0.28 -7.63 1.42
CA GLU A 97 0.05 -9.07 1.27
C GLU A 97 -0.70 -9.58 2.51
N LEU A 98 -1.92 -10.05 2.28
CA LEU A 98 -2.83 -10.57 3.29
C LEU A 98 -2.95 -12.09 3.12
N GLN A 99 -2.72 -12.82 4.19
CA GLN A 99 -2.88 -14.26 4.25
C GLN A 99 -4.30 -14.59 4.73
N GLN A 100 -5.03 -15.45 4.04
CA GLN A 100 -6.36 -15.87 4.48
C GLN A 100 -6.23 -16.70 5.76
N MET A 101 -7.13 -16.47 6.72
CA MET A 101 -7.32 -17.34 7.86
C MET A 101 -7.75 -18.72 7.36
N ALA A 102 -7.16 -19.79 7.88
CA ALA A 102 -7.61 -21.14 7.54
C ALA A 102 -9.07 -21.30 7.98
N GLY A 103 -9.91 -21.88 7.11
CA GLY A 103 -11.23 -22.35 7.52
C GLY A 103 -11.06 -23.57 8.42
N ASP A 104 -11.86 -23.62 9.49
CA ASP A 104 -12.01 -24.82 10.33
C ASP A 104 -12.68 -25.98 9.58
#